data_AF-A0A7C5KX71-F1
#
_entry.id   AF-A0A7C5KX71-F1
#
_cell.length_a   1.000
_cell.length_b   1.000
_cell.length_c   1.000
_cell.angle_alpha   90.00
_cell.angle_beta   90.00
_cell.angle_gamma   90.00
#
_symmetry.space_group_name_H-M   'P 1'
#
loop_
_entity.id
_entity.type
_entity.pdbx_description
1 polymer ?
#
loop_
_entity_poly.entity_id
_entity_poly.type
_entity_poly.pdbx_seq_one_letter_code
_entity_poly.pdbx_strand_id
1 'polypeptide(L)'
;MSDVYGNYSPHQPAVPGSRYEAGPARHGRHLYQDGSAANSDALQVHNGLPEGALRAHLVNRGRVMATSGPIAPGQHALFIPHHHLCVATLDRICEGQHLARDDVNRLTTEFDVHGIASADLIMVGGGFSTDSRPFSFTMENIRWY
;
A
#
# COMPACT_ATOMS: atom_id res chain seq x y z
N MET A 1 5.36 -11.08 11.01
CA MET A 1 4.35 -10.91 12.07
C MET A 1 5.07 -10.59 13.37
N SER A 2 4.46 -9.80 14.26
CA SER A 2 4.96 -9.60 15.63
C SER A 2 3.89 -9.87 16.69
N ASP A 3 4.30 -10.09 17.94
CA ASP A 3 3.41 -10.17 19.10
C ASP A 3 3.59 -8.99 20.07
N VAL A 4 2.86 -9.03 21.20
CA VAL A 4 2.90 -8.01 22.26
C VAL A 4 4.22 -7.98 23.03
N TYR A 5 5.04 -9.02 22.93
CA TYR A 5 6.33 -9.15 23.61
C TYR A 5 7.50 -8.74 22.70
N GLY A 6 7.22 -8.33 21.46
CA GLY A 6 8.24 -7.92 20.49
C GLY A 6 8.92 -9.08 19.77
N ASN A 7 8.34 -10.28 19.81
CA ASN A 7 8.85 -11.40 19.01
C ASN A 7 8.42 -11.25 17.56
N TYR A 8 9.32 -11.54 16.61
CA TYR A 8 9.05 -11.48 15.18
C TYR A 8 9.16 -12.86 14.53
N SER A 9 8.21 -13.17 13.65
CA SER A 9 8.29 -14.35 12.78
C SER A 9 9.25 -14.10 11.60
N PRO A 10 9.81 -15.16 11.00
CA PRO A 10 10.39 -15.07 9.67
C PRO A 10 9.43 -14.45 8.65
N HIS A 11 10.00 -13.85 7.60
CA HIS A 11 9.23 -13.29 6.49
C HIS A 11 8.66 -14.40 5.61
N GLN A 12 7.42 -14.21 5.16
CA GLN A 12 6.80 -15.04 4.14
C GLN A 12 6.68 -14.25 2.84
N PRO A 13 6.95 -14.87 1.67
CA PRO A 13 6.66 -14.24 0.39
C PRO A 13 5.19 -13.86 0.33
N ALA A 14 4.90 -12.59 0.05
CA ALA A 14 3.55 -12.05 0.00
C ALA A 14 3.09 -11.98 -1.47
N VAL A 15 2.08 -12.76 -1.82
CA VAL A 15 1.47 -12.76 -3.17
C VAL A 15 0.03 -12.28 -3.06
N PRO A 16 -0.37 -11.18 -3.73
CA PRO A 16 -1.76 -10.71 -3.73
C PRO A 16 -2.74 -11.85 -4.02
N GLY A 17 -3.87 -11.86 -3.30
CA GLY A 17 -4.87 -12.93 -3.37
C GLY A 17 -4.58 -14.13 -2.48
N SER A 18 -3.46 -14.12 -1.74
CA SER A 18 -3.12 -15.19 -0.79
C SER A 18 -3.61 -14.89 0.63
N ARG A 19 -4.01 -15.94 1.34
CA ARG A 19 -4.29 -15.92 2.77
C ARG A 19 -3.14 -16.56 3.54
N TYR A 20 -2.78 -15.96 4.67
CA TYR A 20 -1.78 -16.46 5.60
C TYR A 20 -2.42 -16.67 6.96
N GLU A 21 -2.02 -17.73 7.64
CA GLU A 21 -2.49 -18.05 8.98
C GLU A 21 -1.32 -18.06 9.96
N ALA A 22 -1.55 -17.43 11.12
CA ALA A 22 -0.67 -17.53 12.26
C ALA A 22 -1.15 -18.67 13.16
N GLY A 23 -0.38 -19.75 13.23
CA GLY A 23 -0.73 -20.96 13.98
C GLY A 23 0.30 -21.34 15.04
N PRO A 24 -0.07 -22.22 15.98
CA PRO A 24 0.87 -22.77 16.96
C PRO A 24 1.85 -23.74 16.28
N ALA A 25 3.13 -23.64 16.64
CA ALA A 25 4.17 -24.57 16.23
C ALA A 25 4.66 -25.41 17.42
N ARG A 26 5.42 -26.49 17.16
CA ARG A 26 6.05 -27.30 18.23
C ARG A 26 6.82 -26.46 19.24
N HIS A 27 7.43 -25.36 18.78
CA HIS A 27 8.03 -24.34 19.62
C HIS A 27 7.62 -22.96 19.10
N GLY A 28 6.74 -22.28 19.82
CA GLY A 28 6.30 -20.93 19.48
C GLY A 28 5.19 -20.88 18.44
N ARG A 29 5.32 -19.95 17.50
CA ARG A 29 4.28 -19.57 16.54
C ARG A 29 4.89 -19.55 15.15
N HIS A 30 4.13 -19.96 14.15
CA HIS A 30 4.53 -19.84 12.75
C HIS A 30 3.54 -18.98 11.97
N LEU A 31 3.98 -18.43 10.85
CA LEU A 31 3.14 -17.82 9.84
C LEU A 31 3.33 -18.63 8.57
N TYR A 32 2.26 -19.16 8.00
CA TYR A 32 2.26 -19.95 6.78
C TYR A 32 1.13 -19.52 5.86
N GLN A 33 1.27 -19.81 4.57
CA GLN A 33 0.20 -19.57 3.61
C GLN A 33 -0.89 -20.64 3.78
N ASP A 34 -2.13 -20.20 3.92
CA ASP A 34 -3.31 -21.04 4.13
C ASP A 34 -4.39 -20.69 3.08
N GLY A 35 -4.07 -21.01 1.81
CA GLY A 35 -5.00 -20.84 0.69
C GLY A 35 -5.13 -19.41 0.17
N SER A 36 -6.31 -19.12 -0.37
CA SER A 36 -6.61 -17.85 -1.03
C SER A 36 -7.36 -16.89 -0.11
N ALA A 37 -7.07 -15.60 -0.25
CA ALA A 37 -7.84 -14.54 0.36
C ALA A 37 -9.24 -14.47 -0.26
N ALA A 38 -10.20 -13.95 0.50
CA ALA A 38 -11.55 -13.71 -0.03
C ALA A 38 -11.58 -12.63 -1.14
N ASN A 39 -10.57 -11.77 -1.19
CA ASN A 39 -10.36 -10.76 -2.22
C ASN A 39 -9.03 -11.06 -2.95
N SER A 40 -9.08 -11.21 -4.27
CA SER A 40 -7.92 -11.51 -5.12
C SER A 40 -6.83 -10.44 -5.10
N ASP A 41 -7.19 -9.21 -4.74
CA ASP A 41 -6.27 -8.07 -4.71
C ASP A 41 -5.69 -7.85 -3.31
N ALA A 42 -6.20 -8.59 -2.31
CA ALA A 42 -5.81 -8.45 -0.92
C ALA A 42 -4.85 -9.57 -0.49
N LEU A 43 -3.95 -9.22 0.41
CA LEU A 43 -3.24 -10.15 1.28
C LEU A 43 -4.01 -10.27 2.58
N GLN A 44 -4.44 -11.46 2.93
CA GLN A 44 -5.16 -11.71 4.17
C GLN A 44 -4.25 -12.37 5.19
N VAL A 45 -4.21 -11.85 6.42
CA VAL A 45 -3.49 -12.48 7.54
C VAL A 45 -4.48 -12.79 8.65
N HIS A 46 -4.68 -14.06 8.95
CA HIS A 46 -5.57 -14.55 10.00
C HIS A 46 -4.77 -14.97 11.23
N ASN A 47 -5.30 -14.66 12.41
CA ASN A 47 -4.77 -15.12 13.67
C ASN A 47 -5.49 -16.41 14.09
N GLY A 48 -4.87 -17.56 13.79
CA GLY A 48 -5.34 -18.89 14.18
C GLY A 48 -4.87 -19.33 15.57
N LEU A 49 -4.20 -18.47 16.35
CA LEU A 49 -3.79 -18.81 17.72
C LEU A 49 -4.99 -18.84 18.67
N PRO A 50 -4.96 -19.72 19.70
CA PRO A 50 -6.02 -19.77 20.71
C PRO A 50 -6.04 -18.52 21.59
N GLU A 51 -4.89 -17.86 21.75
CA GLU A 51 -4.72 -16.66 22.57
C GLU A 51 -3.62 -15.74 22.05
N GLY A 52 -3.68 -14.48 22.47
CA GLY A 52 -2.70 -13.46 22.14
C GLY A 52 -2.99 -12.75 20.82
N ALA A 53 -2.93 -11.42 20.86
CA ALA A 53 -3.04 -10.61 19.66
C ALA A 53 -1.70 -10.54 18.92
N LEU A 54 -1.78 -10.40 17.60
CA LEU A 54 -0.63 -10.28 16.72
C LEU A 54 -0.71 -8.99 15.91
N ARG A 55 0.41 -8.55 15.36
CA ARG A 55 0.44 -7.55 14.30
C ARG A 55 1.07 -8.14 13.05
N ALA A 56 0.45 -7.88 11.92
CA ALA A 56 1.00 -8.21 10.62
C ALA A 56 1.75 -6.99 10.06
N HIS A 57 2.86 -7.26 9.38
CA HIS A 57 3.68 -6.22 8.75
C HIS A 57 3.89 -6.60 7.28
N LEU A 58 3.53 -5.69 6.38
CA LEU A 58 3.87 -5.81 4.97
C LEU A 58 5.25 -5.16 4.77
N VAL A 59 6.21 -5.93 4.25
CA VAL A 59 7.60 -5.50 4.12
C VAL A 59 8.01 -5.60 2.65
N ASN A 60 8.60 -4.54 2.11
CA ASN A 60 9.15 -4.52 0.75
C ASN A 60 10.62 -4.08 0.82
N ARG A 61 11.54 -4.88 0.28
CA ARG A 61 13.00 -4.63 0.27
C ARG A 61 13.56 -4.20 1.65
N GLY A 62 13.12 -4.87 2.72
CA GLY A 62 13.55 -4.60 4.09
C GLY A 62 12.88 -3.40 4.77
N ARG A 63 12.00 -2.65 4.08
CA ARG A 63 11.24 -1.55 4.66
C ARG A 63 9.80 -1.96 4.98
N VAL A 64 9.33 -1.65 6.18
CA VAL A 64 7.91 -1.82 6.55
C VAL A 64 7.08 -0.82 5.76
N MET A 65 6.16 -1.34 4.95
CA MET A 65 5.24 -0.54 4.15
C MET A 65 3.93 -0.26 4.89
N ALA A 66 3.42 -1.27 5.60
CA ALA A 66 2.19 -1.17 6.36
C ALA A 66 2.26 -2.08 7.60
N THR A 67 1.56 -1.68 8.66
CA THR A 67 1.40 -2.48 9.88
C THR A 67 -0.08 -2.51 10.24
N SER A 68 -0.61 -3.69 10.51
CA SER A 68 -1.99 -3.84 10.96
C SER A 68 -2.15 -3.31 12.39
N GLY A 69 -3.40 -3.01 12.76
CA GLY A 69 -3.79 -3.01 14.17
C GLY A 69 -3.59 -4.40 14.82
N PRO A 70 -3.77 -4.52 16.14
CA PRO A 70 -3.80 -5.81 16.80
C PRO A 70 -4.87 -6.72 16.20
N ILE A 71 -4.50 -7.93 15.82
CA ILE A 71 -5.37 -8.98 15.29
C ILE A 71 -5.64 -9.95 16.42
N ALA A 72 -6.86 -9.96 16.98
CA ALA A 72 -7.22 -10.87 18.05
C ALA A 72 -7.37 -12.32 17.54
N PRO A 73 -7.34 -13.34 18.42
CA PRO A 73 -7.64 -14.72 18.07
C PRO A 73 -8.92 -14.85 17.21
N GLY A 74 -8.85 -15.62 16.13
CA GLY A 74 -9.93 -15.84 15.19
C GLY A 74 -10.20 -14.70 14.21
N GLN A 75 -9.55 -13.53 14.37
CA GLN A 75 -9.72 -12.39 13.47
C GLN A 75 -8.68 -12.37 12.34
N HIS A 76 -8.89 -11.50 11.36
CA HIS A 76 -7.95 -11.29 10.27
C HIS A 76 -7.72 -9.80 9.98
N ALA A 77 -6.58 -9.50 9.37
CA ALA A 77 -6.27 -8.23 8.74
C ALA A 77 -6.19 -8.41 7.22
N LEU A 78 -6.54 -7.35 6.49
CA LEU A 78 -6.40 -7.27 5.04
C LEU A 78 -5.39 -6.17 4.71
N PHE A 79 -4.45 -6.48 3.82
CA PHE A 79 -3.60 -5.49 3.17
C PHE A 79 -3.99 -5.46 1.70
N ILE A 80 -4.43 -4.30 1.22
CA ILE A 80 -4.71 -4.07 -0.20
C ILE A 80 -3.60 -3.13 -0.68
N PRO A 81 -2.60 -3.63 -1.42
CA PRO A 81 -1.58 -2.78 -2.00
C PRO A 81 -2.23 -1.88 -3.03
N HIS A 82 -2.22 -0.57 -2.76
CA HIS A 82 -2.68 0.42 -3.70
C HIS A 82 -1.51 0.85 -4.60
N HIS A 83 -1.65 0.60 -5.90
CA HIS A 83 -0.66 1.03 -6.90
C HIS A 83 -1.16 2.33 -7.52
N HIS A 84 -1.06 3.44 -6.78
CA HIS A 84 -1.47 4.75 -7.29
C HIS A 84 -0.29 5.68 -7.52
N LEU A 85 -0.30 6.37 -8.66
CA LEU A 85 0.52 7.54 -8.92
C LEU A 85 -0.32 8.79 -8.67
N CYS A 86 0.10 9.61 -7.71
CA CYS A 86 -0.57 10.86 -7.40
C CYS A 86 0.25 12.04 -7.94
N VAL A 87 -0.38 12.89 -8.74
CA VAL A 87 0.24 14.08 -9.33
C VAL A 87 -0.54 15.30 -8.87
N ALA A 88 0.14 16.26 -8.26
CA ALA A 88 -0.46 17.50 -7.78
C ALA A 88 0.29 18.70 -8.33
N THR A 89 -0.44 19.80 -8.53
CA THR A 89 0.15 21.11 -8.84
C THR A 89 0.08 22.00 -7.62
N LEU A 90 1.18 22.68 -7.34
CA LEU A 90 1.33 23.58 -6.20
C LEU A 90 1.76 24.94 -6.73
N ASP A 91 1.11 26.01 -6.29
CA ASP A 91 1.50 27.37 -6.59
C ASP A 91 2.47 27.92 -5.53
N ARG A 92 3.35 28.84 -5.95
CA ARG A 92 4.19 29.65 -5.04
C ARG A 92 5.09 28.87 -4.08
N ILE A 93 5.67 27.77 -4.57
CA ILE A 93 6.67 27.01 -3.82
C ILE A 93 8.05 27.31 -4.37
N CYS A 94 8.92 27.82 -3.50
CA CYS A 94 10.33 28.03 -3.82
C CYS A 94 11.14 26.76 -3.55
N GLU A 95 12.21 26.57 -4.33
CA GLU A 95 13.18 25.52 -4.05
C GLU A 95 13.70 25.63 -2.60
N GLY A 96 13.69 24.52 -1.85
CA GLY A 96 14.07 24.48 -0.44
C GLY A 96 12.96 24.81 0.57
N GLN A 97 11.76 25.20 0.11
CA GLN A 97 10.62 25.44 0.99
C GLN A 97 10.01 24.12 1.50
N HIS A 98 9.64 24.08 2.78
CA HIS A 98 8.98 22.91 3.37
C HIS A 98 7.54 22.77 2.83
N LEU A 99 7.23 21.60 2.30
CA LEU A 99 5.90 21.23 1.82
C LEU A 99 5.05 20.72 2.98
N ALA A 100 4.05 21.50 3.41
CA ALA A 100 3.05 21.00 4.35
C ALA A 100 2.10 20.03 3.61
N ARG A 101 1.76 18.92 4.25
CA ARG A 101 0.97 17.82 3.64
C ARG A 101 -0.43 18.27 3.20
N ASP A 102 -0.97 19.32 3.83
CA ASP A 102 -2.32 19.83 3.59
C ASP A 102 -2.42 20.67 2.30
N ASP A 103 -1.31 21.23 1.81
CA ASP A 103 -1.27 22.04 0.59
C ASP A 103 -1.38 21.17 -0.69
N VAL A 104 -0.96 19.90 -0.60
CA VAL A 104 -0.91 18.94 -1.73
C VAL A 104 -2.28 18.35 -2.05
N ASN A 105 -3.16 18.24 -1.06
CA ASN A 105 -4.32 17.35 -1.14
C ASN A 105 -5.48 17.92 -1.99
N ARG A 106 -5.51 19.23 -2.27
CA ARG A 106 -6.66 19.88 -2.93
C ARG A 106 -6.65 19.83 -4.46
N LEU A 107 -5.52 19.45 -5.08
CA LEU A 107 -5.30 19.48 -6.54
C LEU A 107 -4.64 18.18 -7.06
N THR A 108 -4.78 17.08 -6.32
CA THR A 108 -4.18 15.80 -6.70
C THR A 108 -5.03 15.08 -7.74
N THR A 109 -4.43 14.73 -8.88
CA THR A 109 -4.93 13.71 -9.81
C THR A 109 -4.31 12.36 -9.45
N GLU A 110 -5.15 11.35 -9.28
CA GLU A 110 -4.73 9.99 -8.93
C GLU A 110 -4.90 9.05 -10.11
N PHE A 111 -3.88 8.25 -10.36
CA PHE A 111 -3.83 7.26 -11.42
C PHE A 111 -3.63 5.87 -10.82
N ASP A 112 -4.53 4.94 -11.09
CA ASP A 112 -4.26 3.52 -10.87
C ASP A 112 -3.23 3.03 -11.90
N VAL A 113 -2.08 2.60 -11.39
CA VAL A 113 -0.95 2.09 -12.18
C VAL A 113 -0.74 0.59 -11.98
N HIS A 114 -1.70 -0.11 -11.37
CA HIS A 114 -1.65 -1.56 -11.26
C HIS A 114 -1.58 -2.21 -12.65
N GLY A 115 -0.63 -3.13 -12.85
CA GLY A 115 -0.45 -3.83 -14.13
C GLY A 115 0.21 -3.00 -15.25
N ILE A 116 0.45 -1.71 -15.07
CA ILE A 116 1.14 -0.86 -16.06
C ILE A 116 2.66 -1.11 -15.97
N ALA A 117 3.25 -1.58 -17.07
CA ALA A 117 4.69 -1.71 -17.24
C ALA A 117 5.35 -0.37 -17.60
N SER A 118 4.71 0.41 -18.47
CA SER A 118 5.16 1.76 -18.84
C SER A 118 4.01 2.59 -19.38
N ALA A 119 4.04 3.91 -19.18
CA ALA A 119 3.10 4.86 -19.78
C ALA A 119 3.77 6.25 -19.88
N ASP A 120 3.23 7.11 -20.74
CA ASP A 120 3.58 8.52 -20.78
C ASP A 120 2.59 9.33 -19.95
N LEU A 121 3.09 10.17 -19.06
CA LEU A 121 2.28 11.15 -18.32
C LEU A 121 2.21 12.44 -19.13
N ILE A 122 1.04 12.78 -19.65
CA ILE A 122 0.81 14.00 -20.41
C ILE A 122 0.26 15.06 -19.48
N MET A 123 0.90 16.23 -19.50
CA MET A 123 0.50 17.42 -18.75
C MET A 123 0.14 18.52 -19.74
N VAL A 124 -1.08 19.03 -19.64
CA VAL A 124 -1.58 20.13 -20.49
C VAL A 124 -2.14 21.26 -19.63
N GLY A 125 -2.28 22.44 -20.22
CA GLY A 125 -2.75 23.63 -19.52
C GLY A 125 -1.63 24.35 -18.78
N GLY A 126 -2.02 25.27 -17.90
CA GLY A 126 -1.12 26.27 -17.32
C GLY A 126 -0.97 27.50 -18.22
N GLY A 127 -0.40 28.56 -17.66
CA GLY A 127 -0.20 29.84 -18.34
C GLY A 127 -0.67 31.03 -17.50
N PHE A 128 -0.25 32.23 -17.90
CA PHE A 128 -0.55 33.49 -17.22
C PHE A 128 -1.60 34.35 -17.95
N SER A 129 -2.21 33.84 -19.03
CA SER A 129 -3.19 34.59 -19.83
C SER A 129 -4.62 34.38 -19.33
N THR A 130 -5.52 35.29 -19.72
CA THR A 130 -6.96 35.20 -19.41
C THR A 130 -7.64 33.95 -19.98
N ASP A 131 -7.06 33.35 -21.02
CA ASP A 131 -7.56 32.13 -21.67
C ASP A 131 -6.86 30.86 -21.16
N SER A 132 -5.99 30.97 -20.16
CA SER A 132 -5.23 29.85 -19.62
C SER A 132 -6.17 28.85 -18.92
N ARG A 133 -6.01 27.57 -19.26
CA ARG A 133 -6.76 26.48 -18.61
C ARG A 133 -5.96 25.93 -17.43
N PRO A 134 -6.63 25.42 -16.38
CA PRO A 134 -5.93 24.71 -15.30
C PRO A 134 -5.07 23.56 -15.84
N PHE A 135 -4.04 23.19 -15.08
CA PHE A 135 -3.28 21.98 -15.39
C PHE A 135 -4.20 20.76 -15.37
N SER A 136 -4.03 19.89 -16.36
CA SER A 136 -4.70 18.60 -16.46
C SER A 136 -3.67 17.53 -16.78
N PHE A 137 -3.88 16.35 -16.21
CA PHE A 137 -2.98 15.21 -16.34
C PHE A 137 -3.73 14.02 -16.92
N THR A 138 -3.12 13.34 -17.88
CA THR A 138 -3.62 12.09 -18.46
C THR A 138 -2.47 11.11 -18.67
N MET A 139 -2.79 9.81 -18.74
CA MET A 139 -1.84 8.79 -19.15
C MET A 139 -2.11 8.35 -20.58
N GLU A 140 -1.05 8.27 -21.38
CA GLU A 140 -1.09 7.82 -22.77
C GLU A 140 -0.04 6.73 -23.01
N ASN A 141 -0.10 6.06 -24.17
CA ASN A 141 0.85 5.02 -24.60
C ASN A 141 1.08 3.90 -23.57
N ILE A 142 0.02 3.53 -22.84
CA ILE A 142 0.06 2.56 -21.76
C ILE A 142 0.44 1.17 -22.29
N ARG A 143 1.47 0.58 -21.70
CA ARG A 143 1.87 -0.82 -21.88
C ARG A 143 1.66 -1.59 -20.59
N TRP A 144 1.03 -2.75 -20.70
CA TRP A 144 0.72 -3.64 -19.59
C TRP A 144 1.75 -4.77 -19.49
N TYR A 145 1.92 -5.36 -18.31
CA TYR A 145 2.70 -6.59 -18.11
C TYR A 145 2.02 -7.82 -18.71
#